data_AF-A0A661KUM0-F1
#
_entry.id   AF-A0A661KUM0-F1
#
_cell.length_a   1.000
_cell.length_b   1.000
_cell.length_c   1.000
_cell.angle_alpha   90.00
_cell.angle_beta   90.00
_cell.angle_gamma   90.00
#
_symmetry.space_group_name_H-M   'P 1'
#
loop_
_entity.id
_entity.type
_entity.pdbx_description
1 polymer ?
#
loop_
_entity_poly.entity_id
_entity_poly.type
_entity_poly.pdbx_seq_one_letter_code
_entity_poly.pdbx_strand_id
1 'polypeptide(L)'
;FREDGTFAGIPKLEKCTECHDDPDSPLGETDEEKAFLKTYVGPEKEVPWLSYYRQPDCVYFPHIAHVKMGELECKTCHGDHGKLDQLPPYEANRITGYSRNIWGKRISGYKKHTWDRMKMDDCSECHSKMGHEENNACFVCHK
;
A
#
# COMPACT_ATOMS: atom_id res chain seq x y z
N PHE A 1 -9.79 -3.59 0.73
CA PHE A 1 -9.63 -5.02 0.39
C PHE A 1 -10.99 -5.60 0.06
N ARG A 2 -11.09 -6.68 -0.72
CA ARG A 2 -12.38 -7.31 -1.05
C ARG A 2 -12.95 -8.00 0.19
N GLU A 3 -14.20 -8.46 0.13
CA GLU A 3 -14.87 -9.10 1.28
C GLU A 3 -14.10 -10.31 1.84
N ASP A 4 -13.42 -11.05 0.96
CA ASP A 4 -12.57 -12.20 1.27
C ASP A 4 -11.18 -11.84 1.83
N GLY A 5 -10.85 -10.56 1.98
CA GLY A 5 -9.55 -10.10 2.47
C GLY A 5 -8.47 -9.90 1.41
N THR A 6 -8.73 -10.26 0.15
CA THR A 6 -7.76 -10.09 -0.92
C THR A 6 -7.51 -8.62 -1.23
N PHE A 7 -6.27 -8.32 -1.63
CA PHE A 7 -5.90 -6.95 -2.01
C PHE A 7 -6.76 -6.46 -3.17
N ALA A 8 -7.54 -5.41 -2.94
CA ALA A 8 -8.53 -4.92 -3.91
C ALA A 8 -7.91 -4.23 -5.13
N GLY A 9 -6.61 -3.95 -5.10
CA GLY A 9 -5.93 -3.12 -6.09
C GLY A 9 -5.79 -1.67 -5.63
N ILE A 10 -5.10 -0.89 -6.45
CA ILE A 10 -5.10 0.57 -6.38
C ILE A 10 -6.24 1.06 -7.29
N PRO A 11 -6.98 2.13 -6.94
CA PRO A 11 -8.11 2.59 -7.74
C PRO A 11 -7.75 2.80 -9.22
N LYS A 12 -8.60 2.27 -10.11
CA LYS A 12 -8.52 2.53 -11.55
C LYS A 12 -9.06 3.93 -11.87
N LEU A 13 -8.77 4.40 -13.07
CA LEU A 13 -9.29 5.67 -13.60
C LEU A 13 -10.82 5.77 -13.46
N GLU A 14 -11.55 4.67 -13.70
CA GLU A 14 -13.01 4.58 -13.53
C GLU A 14 -13.50 5.12 -12.18
N LYS A 15 -12.77 4.83 -11.10
CA LYS A 15 -13.17 5.28 -9.76
C LYS A 15 -13.02 6.79 -9.60
N CYS A 16 -12.06 7.39 -10.30
CA CYS A 16 -11.85 8.84 -10.33
C CYS A 16 -12.92 9.53 -11.17
N THR A 17 -13.30 8.92 -12.30
CA THR A 17 -14.31 9.45 -13.23
C THR A 17 -15.75 9.26 -12.75
N GLU A 18 -15.99 8.60 -11.61
CA GLU A 18 -17.30 8.66 -10.93
C GLU A 18 -17.65 10.11 -10.51
N CYS A 19 -16.66 10.99 -10.36
CA CYS A 19 -16.84 12.41 -10.07
C CYS A 19 -16.09 13.33 -11.05
N HIS A 20 -14.91 12.93 -11.52
CA HIS A 20 -14.08 13.71 -12.45
C HIS A 20 -14.20 13.17 -13.87
N ASP A 21 -15.39 13.19 -14.45
CA ASP A 21 -15.71 12.59 -15.75
C ASP A 21 -15.43 13.52 -16.95
N ASP A 22 -15.53 14.84 -16.77
CA ASP A 22 -15.31 15.83 -17.83
C ASP A 22 -13.92 16.48 -17.75
N PRO A 23 -13.02 16.23 -18.72
CA PRO A 23 -11.71 16.86 -18.76
C PRO A 23 -11.72 18.39 -18.92
N ASP A 24 -12.80 18.95 -19.46
CA ASP A 24 -12.96 20.38 -19.71
C ASP A 24 -13.70 21.10 -18.56
N SER A 25 -14.25 20.35 -17.60
CA SER A 25 -14.97 20.87 -16.44
C SER A 25 -14.42 20.31 -15.12
N PRO A 26 -13.22 20.74 -14.68
CA PRO A 26 -12.69 20.36 -13.37
C PRO A 26 -13.61 20.81 -12.23
N LEU A 27 -13.74 19.97 -11.20
CA LEU A 27 -14.56 20.26 -10.03
C LEU A 27 -13.85 21.23 -9.07
N GLY A 28 -12.52 21.27 -9.10
CA GLY A 28 -11.68 22.19 -8.35
C GLY A 28 -10.88 23.16 -9.24
N GLU A 29 -10.10 24.02 -8.59
CA GLU A 29 -9.34 25.08 -9.26
C GLU A 29 -7.85 24.76 -9.43
N THR A 30 -7.40 23.62 -8.87
CA THR A 30 -5.98 23.25 -8.81
C THR A 30 -5.39 22.92 -10.18
N ASP A 31 -4.12 23.28 -10.38
CA ASP A 31 -3.43 22.96 -11.63
C ASP A 31 -3.15 21.45 -11.75
N GLU A 32 -3.03 20.75 -10.61
CA GLU A 32 -2.85 19.31 -10.53
C GLU A 32 -4.06 18.54 -11.06
N GLU A 33 -5.28 18.97 -10.72
CA GLU A 33 -6.52 18.35 -11.22
C GLU A 33 -6.64 18.52 -12.73
N LYS A 34 -6.40 19.74 -13.25
CA LYS A 34 -6.41 20.00 -14.70
C LYS A 34 -5.38 19.15 -15.44
N ALA A 35 -4.18 19.02 -14.87
CA ALA A 35 -3.14 18.17 -15.43
C ALA A 35 -3.54 16.69 -15.42
N PHE A 36 -4.17 16.22 -14.34
CA PHE A 36 -4.69 14.86 -14.22
C PHE A 36 -5.75 14.57 -15.29
N LEU A 37 -6.77 15.43 -15.39
CA LEU A 37 -7.86 15.32 -16.35
C LEU A 37 -7.36 15.25 -17.79
N LYS A 38 -6.48 16.17 -18.19
CA LYS A 38 -5.90 16.22 -19.53
C LYS A 38 -5.02 15.01 -19.85
N THR A 39 -4.28 14.50 -18.86
CA THR A 39 -3.25 13.46 -19.09
C THR A 39 -3.81 12.05 -19.00
N TYR A 40 -4.83 11.82 -18.16
CA TYR A 40 -5.35 10.50 -17.86
C TYR A 40 -6.83 10.34 -18.23
N VAL A 41 -7.70 11.28 -17.86
CA VAL A 41 -9.15 11.17 -18.15
C VAL A 41 -9.45 11.34 -19.63
N GLY A 42 -9.05 12.46 -20.24
CA GLY A 42 -9.33 12.74 -21.65
C GLY A 42 -8.84 11.67 -22.64
N PRO A 43 -7.63 11.11 -22.50
CA PRO A 43 -7.16 10.02 -23.36
C PRO A 43 -7.53 8.61 -22.84
N GLU A 44 -8.36 8.49 -21.79
CA GLU A 44 -8.74 7.22 -21.15
C GLU A 44 -7.53 6.35 -20.75
N LYS A 45 -6.48 7.01 -20.29
CA LYS A 45 -5.20 6.37 -19.94
C LYS A 45 -5.16 6.09 -18.45
N GLU A 46 -4.95 4.83 -18.08
CA GLU A 46 -4.76 4.43 -16.68
C GLU A 46 -3.53 5.09 -16.04
N VAL A 47 -3.67 5.44 -14.77
CA VAL A 47 -2.58 6.00 -13.98
C VAL A 47 -1.58 4.89 -13.63
N PRO A 48 -0.28 5.05 -13.91
CA PRO A 48 0.74 4.06 -13.60
C PRO A 48 1.10 4.11 -12.11
N TRP A 49 0.16 3.73 -11.25
CA TRP A 49 0.32 3.79 -9.80
C TRP A 49 1.53 2.98 -9.31
N LEU A 50 2.28 3.57 -8.38
CA LEU A 50 3.39 2.90 -7.70
C LEU A 50 2.90 2.35 -6.35
N SER A 51 3.21 1.08 -6.06
CA SER A 51 2.80 0.42 -4.82
C SER A 51 3.91 0.45 -3.77
N TYR A 52 3.70 1.25 -2.71
CA TYR A 52 4.66 1.45 -1.63
C TYR A 52 4.86 0.21 -0.76
N TYR A 53 3.84 -0.64 -0.59
CA TYR A 53 3.88 -1.76 0.34
C TYR A 53 3.58 -3.11 -0.33
N ARG A 54 3.90 -3.24 -1.62
CA ARG A 54 3.77 -4.50 -2.35
C ARG A 54 4.67 -5.56 -1.72
N GLN A 55 4.05 -6.60 -1.17
CA GLN A 55 4.76 -7.78 -0.66
C GLN A 55 5.36 -8.62 -1.80
N PRO A 56 6.39 -9.43 -1.52
CA PRO A 56 6.91 -10.38 -2.50
C PRO A 56 5.83 -11.31 -3.05
N ASP A 57 5.96 -11.75 -4.31
CA ASP A 57 4.90 -12.49 -4.99
C ASP A 57 4.65 -13.88 -4.36
N CYS A 58 5.65 -14.43 -3.66
CA CYS A 58 5.54 -15.67 -2.88
C CYS A 58 4.94 -15.45 -1.48
N VAL A 59 4.38 -14.29 -1.16
CA VAL A 59 3.80 -13.99 0.16
C VAL A 59 2.30 -13.75 0.03
N TYR A 60 1.52 -14.61 0.67
CA TYR A 60 0.10 -14.43 0.87
C TYR A 60 -0.17 -13.57 2.11
N PHE A 61 -0.80 -12.41 1.90
CA PHE A 61 -1.15 -11.48 2.96
C PHE A 61 -2.63 -11.06 2.88
N PRO A 62 -3.53 -11.71 3.64
CA PRO A 62 -4.94 -11.36 3.66
C PRO A 62 -5.21 -10.18 4.61
N HIS A 63 -5.77 -9.08 4.10
CA HIS A 63 -6.10 -7.93 4.94
C HIS A 63 -7.20 -8.23 5.97
N ILE A 64 -8.10 -9.19 5.68
CA ILE A 64 -9.19 -9.56 6.59
C ILE A 64 -8.67 -10.09 7.94
N ALA A 65 -7.60 -10.88 7.91
CA ALA A 65 -6.98 -11.43 9.12
C ALA A 65 -6.45 -10.32 10.03
N HIS A 66 -5.89 -9.26 9.43
CA HIS A 66 -5.26 -8.18 10.19
C HIS A 66 -6.26 -7.11 10.62
N VAL A 67 -7.16 -6.70 9.71
CA VAL A 67 -8.08 -5.58 9.94
C VAL A 67 -9.36 -6.03 10.64
N LYS A 68 -10.00 -7.12 10.19
CA LYS A 68 -11.29 -7.56 10.77
C LYS A 68 -11.11 -8.49 11.96
N MET A 69 -10.16 -9.43 11.88
CA MET A 69 -9.95 -10.42 12.96
C MET A 69 -8.99 -9.91 14.03
N GLY A 70 -7.88 -9.30 13.62
CA GLY A 70 -6.89 -8.70 14.53
C GLY A 70 -7.20 -7.27 14.97
N GLU A 71 -8.30 -6.68 14.48
CA GLU A 71 -8.76 -5.32 14.80
C GLU A 71 -7.66 -4.24 14.68
N LEU A 72 -6.68 -4.45 13.79
CA LEU A 72 -5.56 -3.54 13.61
C LEU A 72 -5.96 -2.34 12.74
N GLU A 73 -5.66 -1.14 13.23
CA GLU A 73 -5.78 0.08 12.46
C GLU A 73 -4.79 0.11 11.28
N CYS A 74 -5.20 0.68 10.15
CA CYS A 74 -4.35 0.82 8.96
C CYS A 74 -3.00 1.49 9.25
N LYS A 75 -3.00 2.46 10.18
CA LYS A 75 -1.81 3.25 10.55
C LYS A 75 -0.71 2.41 11.20
N THR A 76 -1.06 1.27 11.80
CA THR A 76 -0.08 0.34 12.39
C THR A 76 0.90 -0.16 11.33
N CYS A 77 0.43 -0.43 10.12
CA CYS A 77 1.24 -0.97 9.03
C CYS A 77 1.65 0.08 7.98
N HIS A 78 0.81 1.08 7.75
CA HIS A 78 0.97 2.05 6.67
C HIS A 78 1.34 3.46 7.15
N GLY A 79 1.41 3.70 8.47
CA GLY A 79 1.63 5.02 9.03
C GLY A 79 0.46 5.97 8.80
N ASP A 80 0.69 7.26 9.03
CA ASP A 80 -0.35 8.29 9.00
C ASP A 80 -0.62 8.85 7.59
N HIS A 81 -0.80 7.96 6.60
CA HIS A 81 -1.03 8.37 5.21
C HIS A 81 -2.26 9.25 5.03
N GLY A 82 -3.26 9.14 5.91
CA GLY A 82 -4.48 9.96 5.86
C GLY A 82 -4.27 11.44 6.22
N LYS A 83 -3.10 11.82 6.73
CA LYS A 83 -2.77 13.21 7.10
C LYS A 83 -1.64 13.81 6.25
N LEU A 84 -1.25 13.14 5.18
CA LEU A 84 -0.24 13.64 4.27
C LEU A 84 -0.89 14.51 3.19
N ASP A 85 -0.43 15.75 3.07
CA ASP A 85 -0.78 16.61 1.93
C ASP A 85 -0.09 16.11 0.65
N GLN A 86 1.09 15.50 0.79
CA GLN A 86 1.86 14.94 -0.32
C GLN A 86 2.43 13.57 0.04
N LEU A 87 2.37 12.64 -0.91
CA LEU A 87 3.01 11.34 -0.76
C LEU A 87 4.54 11.49 -0.83
N PRO A 88 5.30 10.72 -0.02
CA PRO A 88 6.75 10.71 -0.12
C PRO A 88 7.18 10.19 -1.49
N PRO A 89 8.37 10.58 -2.01
CA PRO A 89 8.89 10.01 -3.24
C PRO A 89 8.94 8.48 -3.19
N TYR A 90 8.53 7.84 -4.28
CA TYR A 90 8.65 6.39 -4.41
C TYR A 90 10.10 5.99 -4.63
N GLU A 91 10.59 5.07 -3.80
CA GLU A 91 11.94 4.53 -3.88
C GLU A 91 11.84 3.01 -4.02
N ALA A 92 12.48 2.43 -5.03
CA ALA A 92 12.51 0.97 -5.23
C ALA A 92 13.95 0.45 -5.33
N ASN A 93 14.13 -0.81 -4.96
CA ASN A 93 15.37 -1.54 -5.20
C ASN A 93 15.57 -1.73 -6.71
N ARG A 94 16.73 -1.37 -7.23
CA ARG A 94 17.03 -1.43 -8.68
C ARG A 94 17.03 -2.85 -9.26
N ILE A 95 17.31 -3.86 -8.45
CA ILE A 95 17.39 -5.26 -8.89
C ILE A 95 16.03 -5.93 -8.76
N THR A 96 15.40 -5.82 -7.58
CA THR A 96 14.17 -6.57 -7.29
C THR A 96 12.90 -5.81 -7.67
N GLY A 97 12.97 -4.49 -7.87
CA GLY A 97 11.81 -3.64 -8.12
C GLY A 97 10.93 -3.40 -6.89
N TYR A 98 11.19 -4.04 -5.75
CA TYR A 98 10.40 -3.85 -4.54
C TYR A 98 10.70 -2.50 -3.88
N SER A 99 9.63 -1.91 -3.34
CA SER A 99 9.68 -0.63 -2.64
C SER A 99 10.65 -0.65 -1.44
N ARG A 100 11.36 0.45 -1.23
CA ARG A 100 12.17 0.69 -0.02
C ARG A 100 11.32 0.57 1.24
N ASN A 101 10.02 0.88 1.18
CA ASN A 101 9.14 0.83 2.35
C ASN A 101 8.83 -0.59 2.85
N ILE A 102 9.11 -1.65 2.08
CA ILE A 102 9.04 -3.02 2.64
C ILE A 102 10.36 -3.45 3.29
N TRP A 103 11.50 -2.91 2.82
CA TRP A 103 12.85 -3.24 3.32
C TRP A 103 13.31 -2.35 4.48
N GLY A 104 12.79 -1.13 4.57
CA GLY A 104 13.24 -0.12 5.51
C GLY A 104 14.46 0.67 5.03
N LYS A 105 14.62 1.86 5.61
CA LYS A 105 15.68 2.82 5.22
C LYS A 105 17.04 2.54 5.88
N ARG A 106 17.09 1.72 6.93
CA ARG A 106 18.29 1.47 7.72
C ARG A 106 18.86 0.08 7.41
N ILE A 107 20.09 0.04 6.89
CA ILE A 107 20.83 -1.20 6.61
C ILE A 107 21.03 -2.02 7.90
N SER A 108 21.20 -1.36 9.05
CA SER A 108 21.31 -2.02 10.35
C SER A 108 20.06 -2.79 10.77
N GLY A 109 18.94 -2.64 10.05
CA GLY A 109 17.66 -3.24 10.41
C GLY A 109 16.93 -2.52 11.55
N TYR A 110 17.45 -1.42 12.08
CA TYR A 110 16.74 -0.66 13.12
C TYR A 110 15.45 -0.05 12.56
N LYS A 111 14.35 -0.19 13.31
CA LYS A 111 13.06 0.48 13.05
C LYS A 111 12.65 1.29 14.29
N LYS A 112 12.01 2.44 14.07
CA LYS A 112 11.44 3.29 15.13
C LYS A 112 9.92 3.10 15.20
N HIS A 113 9.27 2.91 14.07
CA HIS A 113 7.83 2.68 13.98
C HIS A 113 7.53 1.33 13.32
N THR A 114 6.33 0.81 13.56
CA THR A 114 5.85 -0.46 13.00
C THR A 114 5.70 -0.43 11.48
N TRP A 115 5.48 0.75 10.89
CA TRP A 115 5.33 0.97 9.45
C TRP A 115 6.64 1.37 8.73
N ASP A 116 7.77 1.42 9.43
CA ASP A 116 9.06 1.78 8.80
C ASP A 116 9.52 0.73 7.78
N ARG A 117 9.00 -0.51 7.89
CA ARG A 117 9.27 -1.66 7.03
C ARG A 117 8.24 -2.77 7.27
N MET A 118 8.22 -3.77 6.39
CA MET A 118 7.32 -4.93 6.49
C MET A 118 8.06 -6.21 6.10
N LYS A 119 9.11 -6.54 6.86
CA LYS A 119 9.88 -7.76 6.65
C LYS A 119 9.27 -8.95 7.40
N MET A 120 9.70 -10.15 7.04
CA MET A 120 9.29 -11.39 7.70
C MET A 120 9.48 -11.35 9.23
N ASP A 121 10.61 -10.81 9.72
CA ASP A 121 10.87 -10.67 11.15
C ASP A 121 9.90 -9.69 11.82
N ASP A 122 9.47 -8.64 11.13
CA ASP A 122 8.46 -7.71 11.64
C ASP A 122 7.08 -8.39 11.78
N CYS A 123 6.70 -9.22 10.80
CA CYS A 123 5.47 -10.01 10.87
C CYS A 123 5.53 -11.01 12.04
N SER A 124 6.63 -11.78 12.11
CA SER A 124 6.80 -12.81 13.13
C SER A 124 6.85 -12.26 14.55
N GLU A 125 7.54 -11.13 14.74
CA GLU A 125 7.57 -10.42 16.03
C GLU A 125 6.16 -9.97 16.44
N CYS A 126 5.38 -9.42 15.51
CA CYS A 126 4.01 -8.98 15.77
C CYS A 126 3.10 -10.16 16.13
N HIS A 127 3.13 -11.24 15.35
CA HIS A 127 2.36 -12.45 15.61
C HIS A 127 2.68 -13.04 16.99
N SER A 128 3.96 -13.17 17.35
CA SER A 128 4.37 -13.63 18.68
C SER A 128 3.87 -12.72 19.80
N LYS A 129 3.96 -11.40 19.62
CA LYS A 129 3.44 -10.42 20.59
C LYS A 129 1.92 -10.52 20.78
N MET A 130 1.20 -10.93 19.74
CA MET A 130 -0.26 -11.14 19.78
C MET A 130 -0.65 -12.57 20.20
N GLY A 131 0.32 -13.44 20.53
CA GLY A 131 0.07 -14.81 20.95
C GLY A 131 -0.28 -15.78 19.81
N HIS A 132 0.09 -15.44 18.58
CA HIS A 132 -0.23 -16.16 17.35
C HIS A 132 1.00 -16.76 16.66
N GLU A 133 1.88 -17.41 17.43
CA GLU A 133 3.15 -17.96 16.92
C GLU A 133 2.95 -19.05 15.86
N GLU A 134 1.80 -19.70 15.84
CA GLU A 134 1.40 -20.66 14.81
C GLU A 134 1.42 -20.04 13.40
N ASN A 135 1.23 -18.72 13.29
CA ASN A 135 1.26 -17.99 12.02
C ASN A 135 2.68 -17.69 11.53
N ASN A 136 3.72 -18.06 12.29
CA ASN A 136 5.13 -17.82 11.92
C ASN A 136 5.74 -18.93 11.07
N ALA A 137 5.05 -20.06 10.90
CA ALA A 137 5.52 -21.14 10.05
C ALA A 137 5.61 -20.68 8.58
N CYS A 138 6.71 -21.05 7.90
CA CYS A 138 7.04 -20.53 6.56
C CYS A 138 5.89 -20.70 5.56
N PHE A 139 5.22 -21.87 5.57
CA PHE A 139 4.15 -22.22 4.64
C PHE A 139 2.80 -21.55 4.93
N VAL A 140 2.68 -20.81 6.05
CA VAL A 140 1.47 -20.02 6.34
C VAL A 140 1.43 -18.81 5.41
N CYS A 141 2.54 -18.08 5.33
CA CYS A 141 2.68 -16.90 4.48
C CYS A 141 3.16 -17.26 3.08
N HIS A 142 4.06 -18.22 2.93
CA HIS A 142 4.61 -18.55 1.61
C HIS A 142 3.74 -19.53 0.84
N LYS A 143 3.20 -19.07 -0.30
CA LYS A 143 2.30 -19.80 -1.19
C LYS A 143 2.81 -19.77 -2.62
#